data_AF-A0A6P8VLC3-F1
#
_entry.id   AF-A0A6P8VLC3-F1
#
_cell.length_a   1.000
_cell.length_b   1.000
_cell.length_c   1.000
_cell.angle_alpha   90.00
_cell.angle_beta   90.00
_cell.angle_gamma   90.00
#
_symmetry.space_group_name_H-M   'P 1'
#
loop_
_entity.id
_entity.type
_entity.pdbx_description
1 polymer ?
#
loop_
_entity_poly.entity_id
_entity_poly.type
_entity_poly.pdbx_seq_one_letter_code
_entity_poly.pdbx_strand_id
1 'polypeptide(L)'
;MAGRALLRIIFADQSDSRKLTLDSGIPATVEELHTFVKTSLQLKEDFRLQYMDVDFNEFMNLTSVSEIQDKSTLKVIYSPILSNIEPSITLYTVDSFDKTSITGSSEPLIPESSIASCCSDDMVYTSTPHPSPEAQASQLLSWPTVFVVPKLTYEAEFELHLKNAEFETTGTYFQPGLKLKGVILDGLAQEMIKFTKYPKDYQCEEVAAALTRAHPCLGQLGSKTGFGGWKQSLKYKMQNYRTKLGRLGHPEILVNSLKHKKTGQGKAAANIKKPRKAEVNYIPLHPKGETTESLENERIALLSELKKRDNEVVIKAKMEKTFSHRRLEIVEQRPLIGDFKCRWPALFQQSEVNAEFLRITTSPLQSKFMWQLDHFSDKLLKIFKTKGGVKGHKIKEALAISDSFENIHIKRGCILRSIAIYLNEDPDSFFKEYQASASEDAKRDMANTVMGIYTLQRDVDGQPEDVGIVIEGNIVMDNLGSVIVGFVMLLGLIYALDLSFPDNLKHTFEFMQKVVMNLDGHKLNGKIESLKIKLFD
;
A
#
# COMPACT_ATOMS: atom_id res chain seq x y z
N MET A 1 -7.08 -24.37 48.09
CA MET A 1 -5.68 -24.07 47.71
C MET A 1 -5.61 -24.15 46.20
N ALA A 2 -5.32 -23.04 45.51
CA ALA A 2 -5.22 -23.03 44.06
C ALA A 2 -4.07 -23.96 43.63
N GLY A 3 -4.37 -24.88 42.71
CA GLY A 3 -3.39 -25.86 42.23
C GLY A 3 -2.29 -25.18 41.41
N ARG A 4 -1.09 -25.78 41.41
CA ARG A 4 0.04 -25.37 40.56
C ARG A 4 -0.42 -25.19 39.12
N ALA A 5 -0.06 -24.07 38.49
CA ALA A 5 -0.40 -23.77 37.10
C ALA A 5 0.87 -23.65 36.24
N LEU A 6 0.77 -24.09 35.00
CA LEU A 6 1.81 -24.04 33.99
C LEU A 6 1.35 -23.18 32.82
N LEU A 7 2.12 -22.17 32.44
CA LEU A 7 1.80 -21.30 31.30
C LEU A 7 2.91 -21.39 30.24
N ARG A 8 2.53 -21.31 28.97
CA ARG A 8 3.48 -21.17 27.87
C ARG A 8 3.56 -19.69 27.50
N ILE A 9 4.74 -19.09 27.57
CA ILE A 9 4.98 -17.69 27.22
C ILE A 9 5.68 -17.63 25.86
N ILE A 10 5.17 -16.84 24.92
CA ILE A 10 5.72 -16.64 23.58
C ILE A 10 6.12 -15.18 23.41
N PHE A 11 7.26 -14.92 22.79
CA PHE A 11 7.72 -13.57 22.47
C PHE A 11 7.33 -13.17 21.03
N ALA A 12 7.43 -11.88 20.72
CA ALA A 12 6.79 -11.26 19.54
C ALA A 12 7.14 -11.91 18.18
N ASP A 13 8.29 -12.58 18.07
CA ASP A 13 8.78 -13.25 16.86
C ASP A 13 8.33 -14.71 16.68
N GLN A 14 7.54 -15.27 17.62
CA GLN A 14 7.13 -16.68 17.68
C GLN A 14 8.29 -17.70 17.69
N SER A 15 9.55 -17.25 17.74
CA SER A 15 10.73 -18.12 17.68
C SER A 15 11.23 -18.51 19.08
N ASP A 16 10.97 -17.67 20.09
CA ASP A 16 11.23 -17.96 21.50
C ASP A 16 9.92 -18.24 22.26
N SER A 17 9.82 -19.44 22.85
CA SER A 17 8.75 -19.77 23.79
C SER A 17 9.28 -20.46 25.04
N ARG A 18 8.86 -19.98 26.21
CA ARG A 18 9.34 -20.42 27.52
C ARG A 18 8.20 -20.94 28.38
N LYS A 19 8.51 -21.90 29.25
CA LYS A 19 7.56 -22.45 30.22
C LYS A 19 7.65 -21.70 31.54
N LEU A 20 6.53 -21.14 31.99
CA LEU A 20 6.41 -20.48 33.28
C LEU A 20 5.64 -21.39 34.25
N THR A 21 6.19 -21.58 35.44
CA THR A 21 5.54 -22.35 36.51
C THR A 21 5.08 -21.39 37.61
N LEU A 22 3.81 -21.52 37.98
CA LEU A 22 3.18 -20.77 39.06
C LEU A 22 2.84 -21.73 40.20
N ASP A 23 3.72 -21.81 41.19
CA ASP A 23 3.62 -22.80 42.28
C ASP A 23 2.40 -22.58 43.19
N SER A 24 1.93 -21.34 43.27
CA SER A 24 0.73 -20.94 44.03
C SER A 24 -0.55 -20.84 43.17
N GLY A 25 -0.51 -21.29 41.90
CA GLY A 25 -1.59 -21.13 40.93
C GLY A 25 -1.59 -19.77 40.23
N ILE A 26 -2.60 -19.53 39.38
CA ILE A 26 -2.74 -18.27 38.64
C ILE A 26 -3.05 -17.12 39.63
N PRO A 27 -2.29 -16.00 39.61
CA PRO A 27 -2.52 -14.84 40.47
C PRO A 27 -3.93 -14.26 40.35
N ALA A 28 -4.35 -13.49 41.35
CA ALA A 28 -5.72 -12.95 41.41
C ALA A 28 -5.92 -11.74 40.48
N THR A 29 -4.83 -11.06 40.08
CA THR A 29 -4.87 -9.86 39.23
C THR A 29 -3.90 -9.96 38.06
N VAL A 30 -4.20 -9.23 36.98
CA VAL A 30 -3.36 -9.20 35.77
C VAL A 30 -2.03 -8.50 36.06
N GLU A 31 -2.03 -7.53 36.98
CA GLU A 31 -0.85 -6.78 37.43
C GLU A 31 0.13 -7.67 38.21
N GLU A 32 -0.38 -8.55 39.08
CA GLU A 32 0.45 -9.56 39.77
C GLU A 32 1.07 -10.55 38.79
N LEU A 33 0.26 -11.04 37.83
CA LEU A 33 0.76 -11.92 36.76
C LEU A 33 1.81 -11.23 35.90
N HIS A 34 1.60 -9.96 35.54
CA HIS A 34 2.56 -9.15 34.79
C HIS A 34 3.88 -9.02 35.54
N THR A 35 3.82 -8.66 36.82
CA THR A 35 4.99 -8.57 37.69
C THR A 35 5.73 -9.91 37.77
N PHE A 36 4.99 -11.01 37.92
CA PHE A 36 5.57 -12.35 38.01
C PHE A 36 6.27 -12.77 36.71
N VAL A 37 5.66 -12.50 35.54
CA VAL A 37 6.26 -12.75 34.22
C VAL A 37 7.52 -11.91 34.06
N LYS A 38 7.47 -10.62 34.44
CA LYS A 38 8.60 -9.69 34.34
C LYS A 38 9.79 -10.15 35.18
N THR A 39 9.56 -10.53 36.43
CA THR A 39 10.60 -11.00 37.35
C THR A 39 11.14 -12.38 36.97
N SER A 40 10.25 -13.33 36.66
CA SER A 40 10.66 -14.72 36.37
C SER A 40 11.42 -14.85 35.06
N LEU A 41 11.12 -14.01 34.07
CA LEU A 41 11.77 -14.01 32.75
C LEU A 41 12.81 -12.90 32.59
N GLN A 42 13.07 -12.12 33.65
CA GLN A 42 14.06 -11.03 33.71
C GLN A 42 13.87 -9.98 32.59
N LEU A 43 12.62 -9.60 32.32
CA LEU A 43 12.28 -8.65 31.25
C LEU A 43 12.55 -7.20 31.72
N LYS A 44 13.38 -6.47 30.98
CA LYS A 44 13.75 -5.07 31.29
C LYS A 44 12.71 -4.06 30.80
N GLU A 45 12.11 -4.33 29.66
CA GLU A 45 11.16 -3.45 29.00
C GLU A 45 9.74 -3.61 29.58
N ASP A 46 8.90 -2.61 29.36
CA ASP A 46 7.48 -2.72 29.68
C ASP A 46 6.72 -3.42 28.56
N PHE A 47 5.72 -4.21 28.94
CA PHE A 47 5.01 -5.08 28.00
C PHE A 47 3.54 -5.22 28.38
N ARG A 48 2.74 -5.71 27.44
CA ARG A 48 1.40 -6.22 27.70
C ARG A 48 1.32 -7.70 27.39
N LEU A 49 0.37 -8.39 28.02
CA LEU A 49 0.10 -9.81 27.81
C LEU A 49 -1.11 -10.00 26.91
N GLN A 50 -1.00 -10.97 26.00
CA GLN A 50 -2.12 -11.50 25.23
C GLN A 50 -2.29 -12.99 25.52
N TYR A 51 -3.49 -13.54 25.46
CA TYR A 51 -3.74 -14.98 25.57
C TYR A 51 -4.24 -15.54 24.24
N MET A 52 -3.97 -16.81 23.98
CA MET A 52 -4.56 -17.53 22.84
C MET A 52 -6.02 -17.87 23.17
N ASP A 53 -6.95 -17.25 22.46
CA ASP A 53 -8.37 -17.51 22.59
C ASP A 53 -8.77 -18.79 21.84
N VAL A 54 -9.60 -19.64 22.45
CA VAL A 54 -9.98 -20.94 21.89
C VAL A 54 -11.07 -20.82 20.83
N ASP A 55 -11.96 -19.82 20.96
CA ASP A 55 -13.09 -19.62 20.05
C ASP A 55 -12.64 -18.97 18.73
N PHE A 56 -11.66 -18.06 18.80
CA PHE A 56 -11.15 -17.33 17.64
C PHE A 56 -9.83 -17.89 17.08
N ASN A 57 -9.11 -18.73 17.85
CA ASN A 57 -7.77 -19.22 17.50
C ASN A 57 -6.78 -18.08 17.17
N GLU A 58 -6.93 -16.94 17.86
CA GLU A 58 -6.13 -15.73 17.73
C GLU A 58 -5.70 -15.20 19.11
N PHE A 59 -4.66 -14.35 19.14
CA PHE A 59 -4.18 -13.74 20.38
C PHE A 59 -4.99 -12.49 20.74
N MET A 60 -5.65 -12.52 21.91
CA MET A 60 -6.45 -11.41 22.46
C MET A 60 -5.75 -10.76 23.65
N ASN A 61 -5.99 -9.46 23.89
CA ASN A 61 -5.40 -8.78 25.04
C ASN A 61 -5.95 -9.38 26.35
N LEU A 62 -5.04 -9.74 27.27
CA LEU A 62 -5.42 -10.25 28.58
C LEU A 62 -5.90 -9.07 29.43
N THR A 63 -7.20 -9.04 29.75
CA THR A 63 -7.81 -7.99 30.59
C THR A 63 -8.28 -8.55 31.93
N SER A 64 -8.45 -9.87 32.03
CA SER A 64 -8.77 -10.56 33.28
C SER A 64 -8.03 -11.89 33.36
N VAL A 65 -7.55 -12.25 34.55
CA VAL A 65 -6.93 -13.57 34.81
C VAL A 65 -7.92 -14.74 34.69
N SER A 66 -9.23 -14.46 34.65
CA SER A 66 -10.26 -15.48 34.39
C SER A 66 -10.23 -16.03 32.96
N GLU A 67 -9.57 -15.32 32.04
CA GLU A 67 -9.45 -15.71 30.62
C GLU A 67 -8.37 -16.78 30.40
N ILE A 68 -7.62 -17.13 31.45
CA ILE A 68 -6.49 -18.07 31.37
C ILE A 68 -6.67 -19.22 32.35
N GLN A 69 -6.19 -20.39 31.95
CA GLN A 69 -6.25 -21.63 32.73
C GLN A 69 -4.89 -22.33 32.70
N ASP A 70 -4.77 -23.45 33.43
CA ASP A 70 -3.58 -24.29 33.34
C ASP A 70 -3.31 -24.68 31.87
N LYS A 71 -2.06 -24.50 31.44
CA LYS A 71 -1.54 -24.69 30.08
C LYS A 71 -1.97 -23.66 29.04
N SER A 72 -2.58 -22.54 29.45
CA SER A 72 -2.81 -21.41 28.53
C SER A 72 -1.50 -20.88 27.94
N THR A 73 -1.61 -20.41 26.69
CA THR A 73 -0.50 -19.77 25.97
C THR A 73 -0.66 -18.26 26.02
N LEU A 74 0.34 -17.58 26.57
CA LEU A 74 0.43 -16.12 26.62
C LEU A 74 1.48 -15.61 25.64
N LYS A 75 1.26 -14.42 25.12
CA LYS A 75 2.20 -13.69 24.26
C LYS A 75 2.58 -12.36 24.88
N VAL A 76 3.88 -12.10 24.97
CA VAL A 76 4.46 -10.84 25.45
C VAL A 76 4.59 -9.87 24.28
N ILE A 77 3.99 -8.70 24.40
CA ILE A 77 4.09 -7.61 23.42
C ILE A 77 4.73 -6.40 24.09
N TYR A 78 5.95 -6.06 23.71
CA TYR A 78 6.65 -4.89 24.24
C TYR A 78 5.96 -3.59 23.80
N SER A 79 5.80 -2.66 24.74
CA SER A 79 5.28 -1.32 24.46
C SER A 79 6.43 -0.45 23.90
N PRO A 80 6.24 0.29 22.79
CA PRO A 80 7.26 1.21 22.31
C PRO A 80 7.48 2.31 23.36
N ILE A 81 8.72 2.53 23.79
CA ILE A 81 9.07 3.56 24.75
C ILE A 81 8.77 4.94 24.14
N LEU A 82 7.76 5.65 24.65
CA LEU A 82 7.69 7.11 24.59
C LEU A 82 8.64 7.64 25.66
N SER A 83 9.82 8.09 25.26
CA SER A 83 10.65 8.92 26.12
C SER A 83 9.89 10.21 26.45
N ASN A 84 9.47 10.34 27.71
CA ASN A 84 8.98 11.60 28.29
C ASN A 84 10.07 12.67 28.13
N ILE A 85 9.89 13.58 27.16
CA ILE A 85 10.65 14.84 27.11
C ILE A 85 9.76 15.89 27.76
N GLU A 86 10.06 16.23 29.01
CA GLU A 86 9.62 17.51 29.59
C GLU A 86 10.34 18.66 28.87
N PRO A 87 9.66 19.77 28.52
CA PRO A 87 10.29 20.87 27.81
C PRO A 87 11.06 21.76 28.80
N SER A 88 12.32 21.42 29.07
CA SER A 88 13.26 22.36 29.67
C SER A 88 13.74 23.34 28.58
N ILE A 89 13.13 24.52 28.53
CA ILE A 89 13.64 25.66 27.74
C ILE A 89 15.01 26.03 28.31
N THR A 90 16.08 25.71 27.58
CA THR A 90 17.43 26.21 27.84
C THR A 90 17.72 27.30 26.81
N LEU A 91 17.76 28.55 27.25
CA LEU A 91 18.23 29.67 26.46
C LEU A 91 19.76 29.70 26.52
N TYR A 92 20.44 29.55 25.39
CA TYR A 92 21.88 29.77 25.30
C TYR A 92 22.13 31.21 24.84
N THR A 93 23.00 31.91 25.57
CA THR A 93 23.57 33.19 25.14
C THR A 93 24.59 32.96 24.03
N VAL A 94 24.52 33.83 23.02
CA VAL A 94 25.47 33.92 21.91
C VAL A 94 26.81 34.40 22.45
N ASP A 95 27.90 33.70 22.14
CA ASP A 95 29.20 34.34 22.06
C ASP A 95 30.10 33.71 20.99
N SER A 96 31.03 34.54 20.52
CA SER A 96 31.59 34.57 19.17
C SER A 96 33.08 34.18 19.13
N PHE A 97 33.52 33.53 18.03
CA PHE A 97 34.91 33.32 17.52
C PHE A 97 35.94 32.63 18.47
N ASP A 98 36.89 31.77 18.07
CA ASP A 98 37.81 31.79 16.93
C ASP A 98 38.56 30.43 16.73
N LYS A 99 38.82 30.11 15.46
CA LYS A 99 40.02 29.54 14.79
C LYS A 99 40.97 28.43 15.35
N THR A 100 41.12 27.40 14.47
CA THR A 100 42.34 26.68 13.97
C THR A 100 43.06 25.54 14.73
N SER A 101 43.10 24.37 14.05
CA SER A 101 44.30 23.61 13.59
C SER A 101 44.97 22.48 14.42
N ILE A 102 45.15 21.35 13.71
CA ILE A 102 46.35 20.47 13.57
C ILE A 102 46.42 19.11 14.32
N THR A 103 46.30 18.05 13.48
CA THR A 103 47.03 16.76 13.38
C THR A 103 47.11 15.74 14.52
N GLY A 104 47.00 14.45 14.13
CA GLY A 104 47.82 13.37 14.71
C GLY A 104 47.19 11.98 14.68
N SER A 105 47.36 11.30 13.54
CA SER A 105 47.65 9.85 13.36
C SER A 105 47.47 8.84 14.51
N SER A 106 46.83 7.69 14.24
CA SER A 106 47.39 6.31 14.35
C SER A 106 46.28 5.25 14.21
N GLU A 107 46.28 4.55 13.06
CA GLU A 107 45.85 3.13 12.94
C GLU A 107 47.00 2.24 13.50
N PRO A 108 46.90 0.89 13.70
CA PRO A 108 46.35 -0.05 12.70
C PRO A 108 45.80 -1.42 13.22
N LEU A 109 45.42 -2.25 12.23
CA LEU A 109 45.52 -3.73 12.15
C LEU A 109 44.24 -4.59 12.31
N ILE A 110 43.75 -4.99 11.13
CA ILE A 110 43.09 -6.28 10.82
C ILE A 110 44.18 -7.36 10.62
N PRO A 111 43.85 -8.66 10.74
CA PRO A 111 44.38 -9.63 9.77
C PRO A 111 43.29 -10.44 9.06
N GLU A 112 43.47 -10.57 7.75
CA GLU A 112 42.75 -11.40 6.79
C GLU A 112 43.21 -12.88 6.83
N SER A 113 42.34 -13.81 6.37
CA SER A 113 42.58 -14.77 5.27
C SER A 113 41.40 -15.78 5.19
N SER A 114 40.60 -15.82 4.11
CA SER A 114 40.68 -16.72 2.92
C SER A 114 40.34 -18.20 3.24
N ILE A 115 39.57 -19.02 2.50
CA ILE A 115 39.47 -19.30 1.06
C ILE A 115 38.10 -19.98 0.74
N ALA A 116 37.67 -19.82 -0.52
CA ALA A 116 36.49 -20.30 -1.28
C ALA A 116 35.79 -21.66 -0.98
N SER A 117 34.46 -21.68 -1.21
CA SER A 117 33.76 -22.79 -1.89
C SER A 117 32.44 -22.29 -2.50
N CYS A 118 32.16 -22.75 -3.71
CA CYS A 118 30.98 -22.47 -4.52
C CYS A 118 29.81 -23.42 -4.22
N CYS A 119 28.62 -23.01 -4.69
CA CYS A 119 27.39 -23.74 -5.00
C CYS A 119 26.18 -23.50 -4.10
N SER A 120 25.14 -22.95 -4.75
CA SER A 120 23.70 -23.01 -4.52
C SER A 120 23.14 -22.76 -3.12
N ASP A 121 22.34 -21.70 -2.98
CA ASP A 121 21.02 -21.86 -2.35
C ASP A 121 20.05 -20.70 -2.64
N ASP A 122 18.78 -21.10 -2.80
CA ASP A 122 17.58 -20.27 -2.74
C ASP A 122 17.56 -19.47 -1.42
N MET A 123 17.80 -18.15 -1.48
CA MET A 123 17.65 -17.29 -0.32
C MET A 123 16.36 -16.49 -0.41
N VAL A 124 15.36 -16.95 0.34
CA VAL A 124 14.13 -16.23 0.63
C VAL A 124 14.50 -14.93 1.36
N TYR A 125 14.47 -13.80 0.65
CA TYR A 125 14.61 -12.47 1.25
C TYR A 125 13.37 -12.14 2.09
N THR A 126 13.36 -12.54 3.36
CA THR A 126 12.57 -11.85 4.39
C THR A 126 13.30 -10.56 4.76
N SER A 127 13.20 -9.55 3.89
CA SER A 127 13.56 -8.18 4.26
C SER A 127 12.34 -7.52 4.89
N THR A 128 12.23 -7.61 6.22
CA THR A 128 11.41 -6.71 7.02
C THR A 128 11.90 -5.28 6.75
N PRO A 129 11.07 -4.36 6.23
CA PRO A 129 11.47 -2.97 6.10
C PRO A 129 11.44 -2.36 7.50
N HIS A 130 12.62 -2.12 8.07
CA HIS A 130 12.77 -1.24 9.23
C HIS A 130 12.39 0.17 8.78
N PRO A 131 11.30 0.78 9.27
CA PRO A 131 11.00 2.16 8.94
C PRO A 131 11.94 3.05 9.75
N SER A 132 12.77 3.84 9.08
CA SER A 132 13.43 4.97 9.72
C SER A 132 12.36 5.94 10.28
N PRO A 133 12.49 6.45 11.52
CA PRO A 133 11.47 7.29 12.17
C PRO A 133 11.16 8.60 11.44
N GLU A 134 11.98 9.00 10.46
CA GLU A 134 11.96 10.33 9.85
C GLU A 134 11.09 10.44 8.59
N ALA A 135 10.64 9.31 8.02
CA ALA A 135 9.86 9.28 6.77
C ALA A 135 8.34 9.51 6.93
N GLN A 136 7.82 9.60 8.17
CA GLN A 136 6.37 9.54 8.43
C GLN A 136 5.59 10.82 8.12
N ALA A 137 6.25 11.96 7.85
CA ALA A 137 5.55 13.25 7.82
C ALA A 137 4.69 13.50 6.55
N SER A 138 4.64 12.59 5.58
CA SER A 138 3.95 12.88 4.29
C SER A 138 3.23 11.70 3.63
N GLN A 139 3.19 10.52 4.25
CA GLN A 139 2.46 9.38 3.70
C GLN A 139 0.98 9.50 4.07
N LEU A 140 0.10 9.46 3.06
CA LEU A 140 -1.33 9.27 3.33
C LEU A 140 -1.54 7.85 3.88
N LEU A 141 -2.51 7.70 4.76
CA LEU A 141 -2.96 6.40 5.26
C LEU A 141 -4.01 5.80 4.32
N SER A 142 -4.11 4.47 4.26
CA SER A 142 -5.26 3.82 3.64
C SER A 142 -6.55 4.21 4.38
N TRP A 143 -7.66 4.38 3.64
CA TRP A 143 -8.96 4.65 4.25
C TRP A 143 -9.31 3.55 5.28
N PRO A 144 -9.71 3.90 6.51
CA PRO A 144 -9.94 2.91 7.56
C PRO A 144 -11.19 2.08 7.27
N THR A 145 -11.24 0.85 7.80
CA THR A 145 -12.45 0.01 7.75
C THR A 145 -13.58 0.61 8.58
N VAL A 146 -13.23 1.27 9.68
CA VAL A 146 -14.16 1.99 10.55
C VAL A 146 -13.55 3.37 10.85
N PHE A 147 -14.22 4.42 10.42
CA PHE A 147 -13.82 5.78 10.76
C PHE A 147 -14.14 6.10 12.23
N VAL A 148 -13.13 6.53 12.98
CA VAL A 148 -13.27 6.96 14.38
C VAL A 148 -13.32 8.49 14.42
N VAL A 149 -14.32 9.04 15.11
CA VAL A 149 -14.44 10.49 15.28
C VAL A 149 -13.24 10.99 16.10
N PRO A 150 -12.47 11.97 15.60
CA PRO A 150 -11.34 12.52 16.33
C PRO A 150 -11.82 13.28 17.57
N LYS A 151 -10.98 13.30 18.61
CA LYS A 151 -11.23 14.14 19.79
C LYS A 151 -11.30 15.61 19.37
N LEU A 152 -12.39 16.28 19.72
CA LEU A 152 -12.62 17.69 19.46
C LEU A 152 -12.00 18.54 20.58
N THR A 153 -12.22 19.86 20.53
CA THR A 153 -11.80 20.74 21.64
C THR A 153 -12.59 20.40 22.90
N TYR A 154 -12.01 20.68 24.07
CA TYR A 154 -12.62 20.33 25.35
C TYR A 154 -14.04 20.91 25.50
N GLU A 155 -14.25 22.15 25.09
CA GLU A 155 -15.55 22.83 25.14
C GLU A 155 -16.58 22.16 24.23
N ALA A 156 -16.16 21.74 23.03
CA ALA A 156 -17.03 21.06 22.08
C ALA A 156 -17.44 19.68 22.59
N GLU A 157 -16.49 18.92 23.15
CA GLU A 157 -16.77 17.61 23.76
C GLU A 157 -17.73 17.74 24.95
N PHE A 158 -17.49 18.72 25.83
CA PHE A 158 -18.33 18.97 26.98
C PHE A 158 -19.77 19.36 26.57
N GLU A 159 -19.92 20.27 25.61
CA GLU A 159 -21.24 20.66 25.09
C GLU A 159 -21.97 19.48 24.43
N LEU A 160 -21.27 18.67 23.62
CA LEU A 160 -21.83 17.48 22.99
C LEU A 160 -22.22 16.41 24.00
N HIS A 161 -21.46 16.24 25.08
CA HIS A 161 -21.79 15.32 26.16
C HIS A 161 -23.09 15.72 26.86
N LEU A 162 -23.24 17.00 27.22
CA LEU A 162 -24.48 17.51 27.82
C LEU A 162 -25.68 17.32 26.88
N LYS A 163 -25.50 17.59 25.59
CA LYS A 163 -26.57 17.47 24.58
C LYS A 163 -26.93 16.02 24.24
N ASN A 164 -25.98 15.10 24.32
CA ASN A 164 -26.27 13.67 24.24
C ASN A 164 -27.12 13.20 25.43
N ALA A 165 -26.80 13.62 26.66
CA ALA A 165 -27.60 13.28 27.84
C ALA A 165 -29.04 13.84 27.76
N GLU A 166 -29.19 15.07 27.24
CA GLU A 166 -30.52 15.66 26.97
C GLU A 166 -31.28 14.87 25.88
N PHE A 167 -30.58 14.40 24.84
CA PHE A 167 -31.17 13.57 23.79
C PHE A 167 -31.61 12.20 24.32
N GLU A 168 -30.82 11.55 25.18
CA GLU A 168 -31.17 10.25 25.79
C GLU A 168 -32.44 10.33 26.63
N THR A 169 -32.67 11.48 27.28
CA THR A 169 -33.84 11.69 28.13
C THR A 169 -35.07 12.16 27.36
N THR A 170 -34.91 13.03 26.36
CA THR A 170 -36.03 13.70 25.67
C THR A 170 -36.29 13.22 24.24
N GLY A 171 -35.34 12.53 23.62
CA GLY A 171 -35.34 12.20 22.19
C GLY A 171 -35.19 13.41 21.27
N THR A 172 -34.91 14.60 21.81
CA THR A 172 -34.88 15.85 21.03
C THR A 172 -33.51 16.06 20.39
N TYR A 173 -33.48 16.14 19.07
CA TYR A 173 -32.24 16.40 18.34
C TYR A 173 -31.72 17.82 18.58
N PHE A 174 -30.41 17.93 18.73
CA PHE A 174 -29.68 19.16 18.92
C PHE A 174 -29.19 19.71 17.58
N GLN A 175 -29.53 20.96 17.29
CA GLN A 175 -28.99 21.69 16.16
C GLN A 175 -27.84 22.60 16.63
N PRO A 176 -26.57 22.23 16.36
CA PRO A 176 -25.43 23.02 16.83
C PRO A 176 -25.37 24.38 16.15
N GLY A 177 -25.00 25.41 16.92
CA GLY A 177 -24.72 26.74 16.40
C GLY A 177 -23.52 26.75 15.44
N LEU A 178 -23.35 27.85 14.69
CA LEU A 178 -22.31 27.99 13.66
C LEU A 178 -20.88 27.73 14.19
N LYS A 179 -20.60 28.16 15.42
CA LYS A 179 -19.28 28.00 16.06
C LYS A 179 -18.96 26.53 16.32
N LEU A 180 -19.82 25.83 17.08
CA LEU A 180 -19.64 24.41 17.39
C LEU A 180 -19.61 23.56 16.12
N LYS A 181 -20.54 23.82 15.18
CA LYS A 181 -20.56 23.15 13.88
C LYS A 181 -19.25 23.33 13.12
N GLY A 182 -18.66 24.53 13.17
CA GLY A 182 -17.35 24.83 12.61
C GLY A 182 -16.25 23.94 13.20
N VAL A 183 -16.16 23.88 14.53
CA VAL A 183 -15.17 23.06 15.26
C VAL A 183 -15.29 21.58 14.91
N ILE A 184 -16.50 21.02 14.92
CA ILE A 184 -16.76 19.62 14.55
C ILE A 184 -16.26 19.36 13.12
N LEU A 185 -16.65 20.21 12.16
CA LEU A 185 -16.26 20.04 10.76
C LEU A 185 -14.76 20.23 10.55
N ASP A 186 -14.10 21.10 11.31
CA ASP A 186 -12.64 21.26 11.28
C ASP A 186 -11.92 20.02 11.78
N GLY A 187 -12.32 19.48 12.93
CA GLY A 187 -11.75 18.24 13.47
C GLY A 187 -11.90 17.07 12.50
N LEU A 188 -13.11 16.86 11.97
CA LEU A 188 -13.38 15.81 10.98
C LEU A 188 -12.57 16.02 9.70
N ALA A 189 -12.48 17.24 9.18
CA ALA A 189 -11.71 17.51 7.96
C ALA A 189 -10.20 17.29 8.15
N GLN A 190 -9.66 17.66 9.31
CA GLN A 190 -8.26 17.41 9.67
C GLN A 190 -7.96 15.91 9.76
N GLU A 191 -8.90 15.10 10.25
CA GLU A 191 -8.73 13.65 10.29
C GLU A 191 -8.86 13.04 8.88
N MET A 192 -9.87 13.44 8.12
CA MET A 192 -10.12 12.95 6.75
C MET A 192 -8.93 13.22 5.81
N ILE A 193 -8.25 14.37 5.94
CA ILE A 193 -7.15 14.75 5.04
C ILE A 193 -5.94 13.82 5.16
N LYS A 194 -5.79 13.10 6.28
CA LYS A 194 -4.75 12.07 6.50
C LYS A 194 -4.95 10.84 5.61
N PHE A 195 -6.17 10.61 5.14
CA PHE A 195 -6.52 9.49 4.27
C PHE A 195 -6.76 9.92 2.83
N THR A 196 -7.41 11.07 2.61
CA THR A 196 -7.69 11.56 1.25
C THR A 196 -7.93 13.06 1.20
N LYS A 197 -7.38 13.70 0.16
CA LYS A 197 -7.67 15.10 -0.16
C LYS A 197 -8.98 15.23 -0.93
N TYR A 198 -9.41 14.18 -1.62
CA TYR A 198 -10.56 14.16 -2.54
C TYR A 198 -11.59 13.11 -2.10
N PRO A 199 -12.26 13.30 -0.95
CA PRO A 199 -13.20 12.32 -0.43
C PRO A 199 -14.35 12.10 -1.42
N LYS A 200 -14.66 10.82 -1.66
CA LYS A 200 -15.82 10.37 -2.43
C LYS A 200 -17.08 10.47 -1.58
N ASP A 201 -18.24 10.39 -2.23
CA ASP A 201 -19.54 10.60 -1.59
C ASP A 201 -19.80 9.61 -0.43
N TYR A 202 -19.42 8.34 -0.60
CA TYR A 202 -19.56 7.32 0.46
C TYR A 202 -18.60 7.55 1.65
N GLN A 203 -17.42 8.16 1.43
CA GLN A 203 -16.49 8.47 2.52
C GLN A 203 -17.04 9.61 3.39
N CYS A 204 -17.60 10.64 2.76
CA CYS A 204 -18.33 11.69 3.49
C CYS A 204 -19.54 11.13 4.23
N GLU A 205 -20.19 10.11 3.66
CA GLU A 205 -21.32 9.42 4.28
C GLU A 205 -20.90 8.61 5.52
N GLU A 206 -19.85 7.81 5.41
CA GLU A 206 -19.29 7.02 6.50
C GLU A 206 -18.87 7.90 7.68
N VAL A 207 -18.20 9.02 7.41
CA VAL A 207 -17.79 9.99 8.45
C VAL A 207 -19.01 10.65 9.10
N ALA A 208 -20.02 11.02 8.33
CA ALA A 208 -21.26 11.60 8.86
C ALA A 208 -22.04 10.59 9.73
N ALA A 209 -22.06 9.32 9.32
CA ALA A 209 -22.64 8.22 10.09
C ALA A 209 -21.84 7.96 11.38
N ALA A 210 -20.51 7.98 11.31
CA ALA A 210 -19.65 7.85 12.49
C ALA A 210 -19.88 9.00 13.49
N LEU A 211 -20.00 10.24 13.01
CA LEU A 211 -20.31 11.40 13.84
C LEU A 211 -21.64 11.24 14.59
N THR A 212 -22.70 10.86 13.88
CA THR A 212 -24.04 10.70 14.49
C THR A 212 -24.15 9.45 15.36
N ARG A 213 -23.30 8.44 15.15
CA ARG A 213 -23.17 7.30 16.06
C ARG A 213 -22.46 7.68 17.37
N ALA A 214 -21.40 8.48 17.28
CA ALA A 214 -20.67 8.98 18.45
C ALA A 214 -21.47 10.03 19.23
N HIS A 215 -22.25 10.86 18.53
CA HIS A 215 -23.10 11.89 19.13
C HIS A 215 -24.52 11.83 18.55
N PRO A 216 -25.39 10.94 19.08
CA PRO A 216 -26.76 10.76 18.61
C PRO A 216 -27.61 12.05 18.61
N CYS A 217 -27.31 12.99 19.51
CA CYS A 217 -28.01 14.28 19.55
C CYS A 217 -27.88 15.07 18.23
N LEU A 218 -26.85 14.83 17.41
CA LEU A 218 -26.62 15.54 16.15
C LEU A 218 -27.41 15.00 14.95
N GLY A 219 -28.25 13.99 15.13
CA GLY A 219 -29.11 13.46 14.08
C GLY A 219 -30.12 14.48 13.52
N GLN A 220 -30.73 14.15 12.38
CA GLN A 220 -31.73 14.99 11.70
C GLN A 220 -33.07 14.27 11.54
N LEU A 221 -34.13 14.89 12.07
CA LEU A 221 -35.52 14.45 11.88
C LEU A 221 -35.90 14.49 10.39
N GLY A 222 -36.65 13.48 9.95
CA GLY A 222 -37.17 13.38 8.58
C GLY A 222 -36.15 12.98 7.51
N SER A 223 -34.88 12.77 7.87
CA SER A 223 -33.88 12.19 6.98
C SER A 223 -33.94 10.67 7.06
N LYS A 224 -33.98 9.97 5.91
CA LYS A 224 -33.92 8.49 5.87
C LYS A 224 -32.70 7.91 6.58
N THR A 225 -31.60 8.68 6.66
CA THR A 225 -30.34 8.23 7.26
C THR A 225 -29.99 8.95 8.56
N GLY A 226 -30.62 10.09 8.86
CA GLY A 226 -30.32 10.91 10.05
C GLY A 226 -29.05 11.77 9.95
N PHE A 227 -28.15 11.54 8.98
CA PHE A 227 -26.86 12.24 8.87
C PHE A 227 -26.65 12.99 7.53
N GLY A 228 -27.66 13.08 6.67
CA GLY A 228 -27.55 13.66 5.33
C GLY A 228 -27.02 15.10 5.30
N GLY A 229 -27.46 15.96 6.23
CA GLY A 229 -26.96 17.33 6.33
C GLY A 229 -25.48 17.44 6.73
N TRP A 230 -24.99 16.50 7.56
CA TRP A 230 -23.58 16.41 7.92
C TRP A 230 -22.73 15.96 6.73
N LYS A 231 -23.19 14.95 5.98
CA LYS A 231 -22.56 14.52 4.72
C LYS A 231 -22.37 15.70 3.76
N GLN A 232 -23.40 16.51 3.54
CA GLN A 232 -23.31 17.66 2.65
C GLN A 232 -22.40 18.76 3.22
N SER A 233 -22.45 19.02 4.53
CA SER A 233 -21.57 19.98 5.20
C SER A 233 -20.09 19.57 5.07
N LEU A 234 -19.78 18.28 5.20
CA LEU A 234 -18.43 17.73 5.02
C LEU A 234 -17.94 17.90 3.58
N LYS A 235 -18.79 17.68 2.57
CA LYS A 235 -18.43 17.91 1.16
C LYS A 235 -17.98 19.35 0.92
N TYR A 236 -18.73 20.32 1.44
CA TYR A 236 -18.34 21.74 1.35
C TYR A 236 -17.08 22.04 2.17
N LYS A 237 -16.97 21.51 3.38
CA LYS A 237 -15.79 21.70 4.25
C LYS A 237 -14.52 21.22 3.56
N MET A 238 -14.53 20.01 3.00
CA MET A 238 -13.38 19.41 2.32
C MET A 238 -13.04 20.14 1.01
N GLN A 239 -14.03 20.68 0.29
CA GLN A 239 -13.79 21.55 -0.86
C GLN A 239 -13.08 22.86 -0.45
N ASN A 240 -13.54 23.49 0.64
CA ASN A 240 -12.93 24.72 1.17
C ASN A 240 -11.53 24.47 1.71
N TYR A 241 -11.33 23.36 2.44
CA TYR A 241 -10.03 22.95 2.95
C TYR A 241 -9.03 22.75 1.80
N ARG A 242 -9.42 22.03 0.73
CA ARG A 242 -8.59 21.90 -0.46
C ARG A 242 -8.24 23.24 -1.10
N THR A 243 -9.20 24.16 -1.17
CA THR A 243 -8.96 25.50 -1.72
C THR A 243 -7.94 26.27 -0.87
N LYS A 244 -7.98 26.14 0.47
CA LYS A 244 -6.97 26.70 1.38
C LYS A 244 -5.59 26.08 1.14
N LEU A 245 -5.49 24.75 1.06
CA LEU A 245 -4.23 24.06 0.78
C LEU A 245 -3.66 24.41 -0.60
N GLY A 246 -4.51 24.60 -1.61
CA GLY A 246 -4.10 25.07 -2.92
C GLY A 246 -3.48 26.48 -2.88
N ARG A 247 -4.02 27.40 -2.06
CA ARG A 247 -3.42 28.73 -1.84
C ARG A 247 -2.08 28.67 -1.12
N LEU A 248 -1.85 27.64 -0.30
CA LEU A 248 -0.56 27.37 0.35
C LEU A 248 0.43 26.65 -0.56
N GLY A 249 0.04 26.32 -1.80
CA GLY A 249 0.92 25.70 -2.78
C GLY A 249 1.06 24.19 -2.67
N HIS A 250 0.08 23.48 -2.08
CA HIS A 250 0.15 22.02 -1.97
C HIS A 250 0.20 21.33 -3.36
N PRO A 251 1.26 20.56 -3.70
CA PRO A 251 1.50 20.02 -5.05
C PRO A 251 0.34 19.21 -5.64
N GLU A 252 -0.18 18.23 -4.89
CA GLU A 252 -1.31 17.39 -5.31
C GLU A 252 -2.56 18.19 -5.72
N ILE A 253 -2.76 19.36 -5.10
CA ILE A 253 -3.92 20.23 -5.35
C ILE A 253 -3.60 21.20 -6.49
N LEU A 254 -2.38 21.72 -6.54
CA LEU A 254 -1.93 22.64 -7.60
C LEU A 254 -1.96 22.00 -8.98
N VAL A 255 -1.50 20.74 -9.11
CA VAL A 255 -1.49 20.01 -10.39
C VAL A 255 -2.92 19.86 -10.96
N ASN A 256 -3.92 19.84 -10.08
CA ASN A 256 -5.33 19.77 -10.45
C ASN A 256 -5.99 21.17 -10.63
N SER A 257 -5.27 22.26 -10.38
CA SER A 257 -5.78 23.64 -10.45
C SER A 257 -5.77 24.18 -11.88
N LEU A 258 -6.89 24.80 -12.30
CA LEU A 258 -6.99 25.46 -13.61
C LEU A 258 -6.03 26.64 -13.77
N LYS A 259 -5.60 27.27 -12.65
CA LYS A 259 -4.75 28.48 -12.67
C LYS A 259 -3.28 28.21 -13.01
N HIS A 260 -2.82 26.97 -12.91
CA HIS A 260 -1.43 26.57 -13.19
C HIS A 260 -1.30 25.76 -14.49
N LYS A 261 -2.37 25.68 -15.29
CA LYS A 261 -2.32 25.01 -16.59
C LYS A 261 -1.57 25.86 -17.61
N LYS A 262 -0.66 25.25 -18.38
CA LYS A 262 0.04 25.91 -19.48
C LYS A 262 -0.96 26.39 -20.54
N THR A 263 -0.68 27.53 -21.18
CA THR A 263 -1.47 28.07 -22.30
C THR A 263 -1.64 27.00 -23.37
N GLY A 264 -2.90 26.64 -23.71
CA GLY A 264 -3.21 25.55 -24.64
C GLY A 264 -3.76 24.27 -23.99
N GLN A 265 -3.62 24.07 -22.67
CA GLN A 265 -4.26 22.96 -21.93
C GLN A 265 -5.69 23.31 -21.44
N GLY A 266 -6.32 24.27 -22.11
CA GLY A 266 -7.57 24.93 -21.75
C GLY A 266 -8.85 24.12 -22.00
N LYS A 267 -8.93 22.88 -21.49
CA LYS A 267 -10.22 22.22 -21.26
C LYS A 267 -10.34 21.84 -19.78
N ALA A 268 -11.50 22.19 -19.20
CA ALA A 268 -11.83 21.97 -17.79
C ALA A 268 -11.64 20.51 -17.42
N ALA A 269 -10.91 20.21 -16.32
CA ALA A 269 -10.84 18.96 -15.53
C ALA A 269 -10.91 17.55 -16.19
N ALA A 270 -11.15 17.44 -17.51
CA ALA A 270 -11.58 16.23 -18.21
C ALA A 270 -10.38 15.41 -18.69
N ASN A 271 -9.22 16.06 -18.87
CA ASN A 271 -7.99 15.41 -19.34
C ASN A 271 -6.98 15.20 -18.20
N ILE A 272 -7.36 15.43 -16.94
CA ILE A 272 -6.54 15.07 -15.78
C ILE A 272 -7.08 13.79 -15.19
N LYS A 273 -6.34 12.70 -15.42
CA LYS A 273 -6.57 11.44 -14.74
C LYS A 273 -6.54 11.72 -13.24
N LYS A 274 -7.62 11.36 -12.56
CA LYS A 274 -7.68 11.46 -11.10
C LYS A 274 -6.93 10.27 -10.51
N PRO A 275 -6.32 10.43 -9.32
CA PRO A 275 -5.72 9.29 -8.65
C PRO A 275 -6.72 8.16 -8.51
N ARG A 276 -6.26 6.94 -8.78
CA ARG A 276 -7.01 5.72 -8.44
C ARG A 276 -7.16 5.65 -6.92
N LYS A 277 -8.19 4.96 -6.41
CA LYS A 277 -8.43 4.92 -4.95
C LYS A 277 -7.22 4.38 -4.17
N ALA A 278 -6.53 3.40 -4.73
CA ALA A 278 -5.32 2.83 -4.16
C ALA A 278 -4.07 3.68 -4.34
N GLU A 279 -4.08 4.76 -5.11
CA GLU A 279 -2.91 5.65 -5.24
C GLU A 279 -2.86 6.59 -4.03
N VAL A 280 -2.50 6.01 -2.88
CA VAL A 280 -2.42 6.68 -1.60
C VAL A 280 -1.39 7.81 -1.67
N ASN A 281 -0.24 7.58 -2.30
CA ASN A 281 0.80 8.60 -2.50
C ASN A 281 0.86 9.08 -3.95
N TYR A 282 -0.18 9.77 -4.40
CA TYR A 282 -0.29 10.24 -5.79
C TYR A 282 0.77 11.29 -6.19
N ILE A 283 0.85 12.38 -5.42
CA ILE A 283 1.90 13.42 -5.51
C ILE A 283 2.32 13.79 -4.07
N PRO A 284 3.27 13.05 -3.47
CA PRO A 284 3.74 13.32 -2.12
C PRO A 284 4.59 14.60 -2.07
N LEU A 285 4.68 15.20 -0.88
CA LEU A 285 5.60 16.31 -0.64
C LEU A 285 7.06 15.84 -0.73
N HIS A 286 7.96 16.76 -1.07
CA HIS A 286 9.39 16.48 -0.96
C HIS A 286 9.78 16.17 0.49
N PRO A 287 10.76 15.27 0.71
CA PRO A 287 11.31 15.04 2.04
C PRO A 287 11.77 16.35 2.69
N LYS A 288 11.77 16.40 4.02
CA LYS A 288 12.18 17.59 4.76
C LYS A 288 13.60 17.99 4.38
N GLY A 289 13.80 19.26 4.03
CA GLY A 289 15.09 19.81 3.63
C GLY A 289 15.45 19.62 2.16
N GLU A 290 14.65 18.88 1.39
CA GLU A 290 14.90 18.66 -0.04
C GLU A 290 14.16 19.69 -0.90
N THR A 291 14.82 20.13 -1.97
CA THR A 291 14.28 21.01 -3.00
C THR A 291 14.20 20.27 -4.34
N THR A 292 13.50 20.83 -5.32
CA THR A 292 13.48 20.26 -6.68
C THR A 292 14.89 20.18 -7.28
N GLU A 293 15.77 21.14 -6.97
CA GLU A 293 17.16 21.15 -7.44
C GLU A 293 18.01 20.08 -6.74
N SER A 294 17.88 19.91 -5.42
CA SER A 294 18.62 18.86 -4.71
C SER A 294 18.20 17.46 -5.17
N LEU A 295 16.90 17.23 -5.39
CA LEU A 295 16.38 15.98 -5.92
C LEU A 295 16.78 15.73 -7.39
N GLU A 296 16.93 16.78 -8.19
CA GLU A 296 17.48 16.67 -9.55
C GLU A 296 18.96 16.25 -9.51
N ASN A 297 19.74 16.79 -8.58
CA ASN A 297 21.14 16.37 -8.38
C ASN A 297 21.22 14.90 -7.93
N GLU A 298 20.32 14.45 -7.04
CA GLU A 298 20.23 13.05 -6.64
C GLU A 298 19.87 12.12 -7.81
N ARG A 299 18.97 12.55 -8.70
CA ARG A 299 18.66 11.82 -9.95
C ARG A 299 19.89 11.72 -10.86
N ILE A 300 20.64 12.81 -11.04
CA ILE A 300 21.87 12.78 -11.85
C ILE A 300 22.87 11.79 -11.24
N ALA A 301 23.05 11.83 -9.91
CA ALA A 301 23.92 10.89 -9.21
C ALA A 301 23.46 9.43 -9.38
N LEU A 302 22.15 9.16 -9.37
CA LEU A 302 21.57 7.83 -9.60
C LEU A 302 22.01 7.23 -10.94
N LEU A 303 22.17 8.04 -12.00
CA LEU A 303 22.65 7.54 -13.30
C LEU A 303 24.08 6.99 -13.24
N SER A 304 24.92 7.57 -12.39
CA SER A 304 26.28 7.05 -12.15
C SER A 304 26.25 5.80 -11.28
N GLU A 305 25.36 5.74 -10.29
CA GLU A 305 25.20 4.57 -9.41
C GLU A 305 24.74 3.32 -10.17
N LEU A 306 23.91 3.46 -11.20
CA LEU A 306 23.47 2.35 -12.05
C LEU A 306 24.58 1.69 -12.87
N LYS A 307 25.72 2.38 -13.07
CA LYS A 307 26.87 1.84 -13.80
C LYS A 307 27.79 1.00 -12.91
N LYS A 308 27.61 1.05 -11.59
CA LYS A 308 28.42 0.32 -10.62
C LYS A 308 27.85 -1.08 -10.41
N ARG A 309 28.74 -2.04 -10.13
CA ARG A 309 28.35 -3.39 -9.71
C ARG A 309 27.88 -3.38 -8.25
N ASP A 310 26.97 -4.29 -7.91
CA ASP A 310 26.51 -4.57 -6.54
C ASP A 310 25.99 -3.35 -5.77
N ASN A 311 25.28 -2.47 -6.46
CA ASN A 311 24.89 -1.16 -5.93
C ASN A 311 23.37 -1.00 -5.67
N GLU A 312 22.66 -2.13 -5.60
CA GLU A 312 21.20 -2.19 -5.50
C GLU A 312 20.66 -1.44 -4.29
N VAL A 313 21.35 -1.51 -3.14
CA VAL A 313 20.95 -0.83 -1.90
C VAL A 313 20.98 0.69 -2.08
N VAL A 314 22.03 1.22 -2.74
CA VAL A 314 22.18 2.66 -3.00
C VAL A 314 21.17 3.13 -4.04
N ILE A 315 20.95 2.34 -5.11
CA ILE A 315 19.93 2.61 -6.12
C ILE A 315 18.56 2.73 -5.44
N LYS A 316 18.19 1.75 -4.62
CA LYS A 316 16.92 1.73 -3.89
C LYS A 316 16.74 2.95 -2.99
N ALA A 317 17.78 3.32 -2.23
CA ALA A 317 17.76 4.50 -1.37
C ALA A 317 17.62 5.82 -2.17
N LYS A 318 18.33 5.96 -3.29
CA LYS A 318 18.21 7.13 -4.17
C LYS A 318 16.85 7.18 -4.86
N MET A 319 16.33 6.04 -5.29
CA MET A 319 14.98 5.93 -5.84
C MET A 319 13.93 6.35 -4.81
N GLU A 320 14.11 5.98 -3.53
CA GLU A 320 13.22 6.41 -2.44
C GLU A 320 13.26 7.91 -2.22
N LYS A 321 14.47 8.45 -2.10
CA LYS A 321 14.70 9.89 -1.90
C LYS A 321 14.07 10.71 -3.01
N THR A 322 14.14 10.23 -4.26
CA THR A 322 13.65 10.93 -5.46
C THR A 322 12.20 10.64 -5.82
N PHE A 323 11.47 9.83 -5.05
CA PHE A 323 10.09 9.42 -5.35
C PHE A 323 9.14 10.59 -5.61
N SER A 324 9.18 11.62 -4.75
CA SER A 324 8.31 12.80 -4.88
C SER A 324 8.58 13.63 -6.13
N HIS A 325 9.86 13.83 -6.48
CA HIS A 325 10.28 14.52 -7.71
C HIS A 325 9.84 13.76 -8.95
N ARG A 326 10.08 12.45 -8.98
CA ARG A 326 9.71 11.58 -10.09
C ARG A 326 8.19 11.53 -10.30
N ARG A 327 7.40 11.40 -9.23
CA ARG A 327 5.92 11.43 -9.31
C ARG A 327 5.40 12.77 -9.81
N LEU A 328 5.98 13.88 -9.37
CA LEU A 328 5.60 15.21 -9.86
C LEU A 328 5.87 15.32 -11.37
N GLU A 329 7.05 14.90 -11.83
CA GLU A 329 7.43 14.90 -13.25
C GLU A 329 6.43 14.09 -14.10
N ILE A 330 6.11 12.85 -13.68
CA ILE A 330 5.17 11.97 -14.40
C ILE A 330 3.79 12.61 -14.52
N VAL A 331 3.22 13.09 -13.41
CA VAL A 331 1.83 13.54 -13.38
C VAL A 331 1.67 14.93 -14.02
N GLU A 332 2.63 15.82 -13.80
CA GLU A 332 2.59 17.21 -14.30
C GLU A 332 3.04 17.31 -15.76
N GLN A 333 4.16 16.69 -16.12
CA GLN A 333 4.79 16.88 -17.43
C GLN A 333 4.30 15.86 -18.47
N ARG A 334 3.90 14.66 -18.03
CA ARG A 334 3.47 13.54 -18.91
C ARG A 334 4.44 13.32 -20.07
N PRO A 335 5.72 13.03 -19.76
CA PRO A 335 6.74 12.82 -20.78
C PRO A 335 6.43 11.58 -21.62
N LEU A 336 6.99 11.54 -22.84
CA LEU A 336 6.99 10.33 -23.66
C LEU A 336 7.74 9.21 -22.92
N ILE A 337 7.27 7.97 -23.04
CA ILE A 337 7.82 6.86 -22.28
C ILE A 337 9.31 6.60 -22.60
N GLY A 338 9.72 6.75 -23.86
CA GLY A 338 11.12 6.62 -24.27
C GLY A 338 12.03 7.64 -23.57
N ASP A 339 11.65 8.92 -23.59
CA ASP A 339 12.42 10.00 -22.94
C ASP A 339 12.48 9.81 -21.42
N PHE A 340 11.35 9.40 -20.84
CA PHE A 340 11.27 9.15 -19.41
C PHE A 340 12.13 7.96 -18.98
N LYS A 341 12.16 6.88 -19.78
CA LYS A 341 13.05 5.73 -19.56
C LYS A 341 14.52 6.12 -19.60
N CYS A 342 14.93 6.97 -20.54
CA CYS A 342 16.29 7.50 -20.60
C CYS A 342 16.66 8.32 -19.34
N ARG A 343 15.69 9.04 -18.77
CA ARG A 343 15.89 9.91 -17.60
C ARG A 343 15.83 9.18 -16.26
N TRP A 344 15.02 8.12 -16.17
CA TRP A 344 14.82 7.27 -14.99
C TRP A 344 14.99 5.77 -15.29
N PRO A 345 16.16 5.33 -15.79
CA PRO A 345 16.34 3.94 -16.21
C PRO A 345 16.19 2.93 -15.06
N ALA A 346 16.54 3.32 -13.82
CA ALA A 346 16.34 2.49 -12.62
C ALA A 346 14.88 2.07 -12.41
N LEU A 347 13.91 2.94 -12.74
CA LEU A 347 12.48 2.64 -12.53
C LEU A 347 12.03 1.38 -13.29
N PHE A 348 12.69 1.08 -14.41
CA PHE A 348 12.36 -0.04 -15.29
C PHE A 348 13.08 -1.33 -14.89
N GLN A 349 13.72 -1.38 -13.72
CA GLN A 349 14.19 -2.62 -13.10
C GLN A 349 13.06 -3.26 -12.28
N GLN A 350 12.94 -4.59 -12.29
CA GLN A 350 11.86 -5.31 -11.60
C GLN A 350 11.78 -5.01 -10.09
N SER A 351 12.92 -4.87 -9.41
CA SER A 351 12.98 -4.48 -7.99
C SER A 351 12.37 -3.10 -7.74
N GLU A 352 12.69 -2.12 -8.59
CA GLU A 352 12.22 -0.75 -8.48
C GLU A 352 10.76 -0.57 -8.91
N VAL A 353 10.27 -1.33 -9.90
CA VAL A 353 8.83 -1.37 -10.21
C VAL A 353 8.02 -1.84 -8.99
N ASN A 354 8.48 -2.89 -8.31
CA ASN A 354 7.86 -3.37 -7.08
C ASN A 354 7.91 -2.31 -5.96
N ALA A 355 9.08 -1.68 -5.75
CA ALA A 355 9.26 -0.66 -4.74
C ALA A 355 8.41 0.59 -5.00
N GLU A 356 8.35 1.06 -6.25
CA GLU A 356 7.58 2.23 -6.64
C GLU A 356 6.07 1.97 -6.49
N PHE A 357 5.60 0.78 -6.91
CA PHE A 357 4.21 0.38 -6.69
C PHE A 357 3.85 0.34 -5.20
N LEU A 358 4.74 -0.19 -4.36
CA LEU A 358 4.56 -0.21 -2.91
C LEU A 358 4.51 1.21 -2.34
N ARG A 359 5.39 2.13 -2.78
CA ARG A 359 5.35 3.54 -2.37
C ARG A 359 4.04 4.21 -2.76
N ILE A 360 3.50 3.91 -3.95
CA ILE A 360 2.24 4.51 -4.44
C ILE A 360 1.02 3.95 -3.71
N THR A 361 0.99 2.62 -3.49
CA THR A 361 -0.24 1.90 -3.09
C THR A 361 -0.25 1.37 -1.67
N THR A 362 0.88 1.41 -0.98
CA THR A 362 1.14 0.76 0.32
C THR A 362 0.89 -0.75 0.33
N SER A 363 0.73 -1.39 -0.84
CA SER A 363 0.59 -2.83 -1.01
C SER A 363 1.76 -3.41 -1.79
N PRO A 364 2.33 -4.56 -1.37
CA PRO A 364 3.35 -5.23 -2.19
C PRO A 364 2.73 -5.72 -3.50
N LEU A 365 3.45 -5.55 -4.61
CA LEU A 365 2.94 -5.89 -5.95
C LEU A 365 3.03 -7.40 -6.21
N GLN A 366 4.24 -7.91 -6.45
CA GLN A 366 4.44 -9.24 -6.99
C GLN A 366 4.03 -10.35 -6.03
N SER A 367 4.45 -10.29 -4.77
CA SER A 367 4.12 -11.32 -3.78
C SER A 367 2.61 -11.41 -3.52
N LYS A 368 1.93 -10.28 -3.32
CA LYS A 368 0.47 -10.23 -3.14
C LYS A 368 -0.27 -10.74 -4.37
N PHE A 369 0.13 -10.29 -5.56
CA PHE A 369 -0.53 -10.67 -6.80
C PHE A 369 -0.45 -12.19 -7.02
N MET A 370 0.75 -12.76 -6.94
CA MET A 370 0.97 -14.18 -7.18
C MET A 370 0.22 -15.02 -6.15
N TRP A 371 0.31 -14.66 -4.86
CA TRP A 371 -0.40 -15.36 -3.79
C TRP A 371 -1.92 -15.34 -3.98
N GLN A 372 -2.50 -14.18 -4.31
CA GLN A 372 -3.94 -14.04 -4.53
C GLN A 372 -4.40 -14.80 -5.77
N LEU A 373 -3.63 -14.74 -6.87
CA LEU A 373 -3.95 -15.49 -8.08
C LEU A 373 -3.95 -17.00 -7.83
N ASP A 374 -2.96 -17.50 -7.08
CA ASP A 374 -2.88 -18.91 -6.70
C ASP A 374 -4.07 -19.31 -5.82
N HIS A 375 -4.40 -18.47 -4.82
CA HIS A 375 -5.54 -18.67 -3.95
C HIS A 375 -6.86 -18.83 -4.71
N PHE A 376 -7.06 -18.06 -5.79
CA PHE A 376 -8.26 -18.15 -6.63
C PHE A 376 -8.17 -19.20 -7.75
N SER A 377 -6.99 -19.77 -8.02
CA SER A 377 -6.74 -20.57 -9.24
C SER A 377 -7.68 -21.76 -9.38
N ASP A 378 -7.85 -22.56 -8.33
CA ASP A 378 -8.70 -23.77 -8.42
C ASP A 378 -10.18 -23.43 -8.64
N LYS A 379 -10.67 -22.37 -8.00
CA LYS A 379 -12.03 -21.87 -8.21
C LYS A 379 -12.20 -21.32 -9.62
N LEU A 380 -11.25 -20.53 -10.12
CA LEU A 380 -11.25 -20.02 -11.49
C LEU A 380 -11.30 -21.17 -12.50
N LEU A 381 -10.47 -22.20 -12.34
CA LEU A 381 -10.46 -23.39 -13.20
C LEU A 381 -11.81 -24.12 -13.20
N LYS A 382 -12.45 -24.28 -12.03
CA LYS A 382 -13.81 -24.84 -11.94
C LYS A 382 -14.82 -23.98 -12.70
N ILE A 383 -14.80 -22.66 -12.51
CA ILE A 383 -15.68 -21.72 -13.21
C ILE A 383 -15.50 -21.81 -14.73
N PHE A 384 -14.25 -21.89 -15.20
CA PHE A 384 -13.91 -22.01 -16.61
C PHE A 384 -14.47 -23.29 -17.24
N LYS A 385 -14.38 -24.42 -16.55
CA LYS A 385 -14.94 -25.70 -17.01
C LYS A 385 -16.46 -25.67 -17.23
N THR A 386 -17.19 -24.81 -16.51
CA THR A 386 -18.65 -24.66 -16.71
C THR A 386 -19.04 -23.88 -17.97
N LYS A 387 -18.08 -23.24 -18.64
CA LYS A 387 -18.36 -22.43 -19.84
C LYS A 387 -18.39 -23.29 -21.10
N GLY A 388 -19.50 -23.20 -21.83
CA GLY A 388 -19.69 -23.79 -23.15
C GLY A 388 -19.58 -22.77 -24.30
N GLY A 389 -19.92 -23.21 -25.51
CA GLY A 389 -19.90 -22.40 -26.73
C GLY A 389 -18.50 -21.95 -27.15
N VAL A 390 -18.43 -20.95 -28.04
CA VAL A 390 -17.17 -20.41 -28.59
C VAL A 390 -16.21 -19.96 -27.48
N LYS A 391 -16.74 -19.28 -26.46
CA LYS A 391 -15.94 -18.84 -25.30
C LYS A 391 -15.34 -20.02 -24.54
N GLY A 392 -16.15 -21.05 -24.26
CA GLY A 392 -15.69 -22.25 -23.57
C GLY A 392 -14.60 -22.98 -24.35
N HIS A 393 -14.72 -23.02 -25.68
CA HIS A 393 -13.70 -23.62 -26.54
C HIS A 393 -12.37 -22.86 -26.46
N LYS A 394 -12.39 -21.53 -26.63
CA LYS A 394 -11.19 -20.69 -26.50
C LYS A 394 -10.51 -20.81 -25.13
N ILE A 395 -11.30 -20.90 -24.06
CA ILE A 395 -10.75 -21.11 -22.71
C ILE A 395 -10.08 -22.50 -22.60
N LYS A 396 -10.68 -23.55 -23.17
CA LYS A 396 -10.07 -24.88 -23.20
C LYS A 396 -8.76 -24.89 -24.00
N GLU A 397 -8.70 -24.22 -25.14
CA GLU A 397 -7.48 -24.07 -25.93
C GLU A 397 -6.38 -23.35 -25.13
N ALA A 398 -6.72 -22.23 -24.47
CA ALA A 398 -5.78 -21.49 -23.63
C ALA A 398 -5.26 -22.31 -22.42
N LEU A 399 -6.06 -23.24 -21.90
CA LEU A 399 -5.70 -24.14 -20.81
C LEU A 399 -5.03 -25.44 -21.26
N ALA A 400 -5.16 -25.83 -22.53
CA ALA A 400 -4.55 -27.06 -23.06
C ALA A 400 -3.02 -27.03 -22.95
N ILE A 401 -2.42 -25.83 -22.97
CA ILE A 401 -0.99 -25.60 -22.74
C ILE A 401 -0.61 -25.88 -21.28
N SER A 402 -1.54 -25.76 -20.32
CA SER A 402 -1.25 -25.92 -18.88
C SER A 402 -1.28 -27.37 -18.40
N ASP A 403 -1.97 -28.27 -19.11
CA ASP A 403 -2.08 -29.69 -18.72
C ASP A 403 -0.75 -30.46 -18.92
N SER A 404 0.28 -29.83 -19.49
CA SER A 404 1.60 -30.45 -19.76
C SER A 404 2.79 -29.88 -18.97
N PHE A 405 2.64 -29.07 -17.91
CA PHE A 405 3.81 -28.48 -17.23
C PHE A 405 3.78 -28.46 -15.69
N GLU A 406 4.88 -28.89 -15.10
CA GLU A 406 5.28 -28.72 -13.68
C GLU A 406 5.54 -27.24 -13.31
N ASN A 407 5.49 -26.30 -14.27
CA ASN A 407 5.83 -24.88 -14.08
C ASN A 407 4.62 -24.01 -13.70
N ILE A 408 4.65 -23.47 -12.48
CA ILE A 408 3.59 -22.60 -11.93
C ILE A 408 3.36 -21.31 -12.74
N HIS A 409 4.39 -20.73 -13.37
CA HIS A 409 4.26 -19.50 -14.12
C HIS A 409 3.48 -19.69 -15.43
N ILE A 410 3.61 -20.84 -16.07
CA ILE A 410 2.83 -21.21 -17.26
C ILE A 410 1.36 -21.34 -16.88
N LYS A 411 1.05 -22.08 -15.80
CA LYS A 411 -0.31 -22.22 -15.27
C LYS A 411 -0.95 -20.85 -14.99
N ARG A 412 -0.24 -19.95 -14.30
CA ARG A 412 -0.72 -18.58 -14.02
C ARG A 412 -0.96 -17.78 -15.31
N GLY A 413 -0.09 -17.91 -16.31
CA GLY A 413 -0.27 -17.30 -17.63
C GLY A 413 -1.52 -17.78 -18.36
N CYS A 414 -1.78 -19.09 -18.37
CA CYS A 414 -2.99 -19.69 -18.95
C CYS A 414 -4.27 -19.23 -18.22
N ILE A 415 -4.24 -19.13 -16.89
CA ILE A 415 -5.34 -18.60 -16.10
C ILE A 415 -5.58 -17.13 -16.46
N LEU A 416 -4.54 -16.31 -16.56
CA LEU A 416 -4.63 -14.91 -16.96
C LEU A 416 -5.28 -14.75 -18.34
N ARG A 417 -4.83 -15.50 -19.35
CA ARG A 417 -5.46 -15.52 -20.70
C ARG A 417 -6.93 -15.96 -20.62
N SER A 418 -7.23 -16.97 -19.82
CA SER A 418 -8.60 -17.46 -19.61
C SER A 418 -9.53 -16.44 -18.95
N ILE A 419 -9.01 -15.63 -18.01
CA ILE A 419 -9.76 -14.51 -17.40
C ILE A 419 -10.15 -13.49 -18.47
N ALA A 420 -9.22 -13.09 -19.34
CA ALA A 420 -9.50 -12.15 -20.43
C ALA A 420 -10.62 -12.67 -21.34
N ILE A 421 -10.52 -13.91 -21.80
CA ILE A 421 -11.55 -14.56 -22.62
C ILE A 421 -12.89 -14.62 -21.87
N TYR A 422 -12.87 -14.95 -20.58
CA TYR A 422 -14.06 -15.03 -19.74
C TYR A 422 -14.81 -13.68 -19.69
N LEU A 423 -14.07 -12.57 -19.61
CA LEU A 423 -14.59 -11.20 -19.53
C LEU A 423 -15.01 -10.61 -20.89
N ASN A 424 -14.96 -11.40 -21.96
CA ASN A 424 -15.17 -11.02 -23.38
C ASN A 424 -14.09 -10.06 -23.90
N GLU A 425 -12.84 -10.32 -23.53
CA GLU A 425 -11.68 -9.59 -24.04
C GLU A 425 -10.81 -10.53 -24.88
N ASP A 426 -10.04 -9.95 -25.78
CA ASP A 426 -9.18 -10.70 -26.70
C ASP A 426 -7.73 -10.69 -26.21
N PRO A 427 -7.23 -11.78 -25.59
CA PRO A 427 -5.87 -11.83 -25.08
C PRO A 427 -4.81 -11.66 -26.19
N ASP A 428 -5.08 -12.11 -27.41
CA ASP A 428 -4.08 -12.13 -28.50
C ASP A 428 -3.85 -10.74 -29.11
N SER A 429 -4.75 -9.80 -28.82
CA SER A 429 -4.55 -8.38 -29.10
C SER A 429 -3.48 -7.74 -28.19
N PHE A 430 -3.14 -8.36 -27.06
CA PHE A 430 -2.29 -7.80 -26.01
C PHE A 430 -1.04 -8.63 -25.69
N PHE A 431 -1.20 -9.96 -25.62
CA PHE A 431 -0.11 -10.92 -25.44
C PHE A 431 0.35 -11.38 -26.82
N LYS A 432 1.37 -10.71 -27.35
CA LYS A 432 1.91 -10.96 -28.69
C LYS A 432 2.99 -12.03 -28.63
N GLU A 433 2.95 -12.95 -29.58
CA GLU A 433 3.95 -13.99 -29.74
C GLU A 433 4.63 -13.83 -31.10
N TYR A 434 5.96 -13.84 -31.09
CA TYR A 434 6.77 -13.72 -32.30
C TYR A 434 7.79 -14.85 -32.35
N GLN A 435 8.12 -15.30 -33.57
CA GLN A 435 9.26 -16.19 -33.78
C GLN A 435 10.55 -15.36 -33.77
N ALA A 436 11.59 -15.84 -33.08
CA ALA A 436 12.88 -15.15 -33.03
C ALA A 436 13.48 -14.90 -34.43
N SER A 437 13.23 -15.83 -35.36
CA SER A 437 13.63 -15.74 -36.77
C SER A 437 12.93 -14.61 -37.55
N ALA A 438 11.77 -14.11 -37.07
CA ALA A 438 10.98 -13.04 -37.68
C ALA A 438 11.20 -11.67 -37.00
N SER A 439 12.43 -11.39 -36.55
CA SER A 439 12.79 -10.20 -35.76
C SER A 439 12.34 -8.86 -36.37
N GLU A 440 12.42 -8.68 -37.69
CA GLU A 440 12.09 -7.38 -38.32
C GLU A 440 10.58 -7.08 -38.32
N ASP A 441 9.74 -8.09 -38.55
CA ASP A 441 8.28 -7.94 -38.46
C ASP A 441 7.85 -7.72 -37.00
N ALA A 442 8.48 -8.45 -36.07
CA ALA A 442 8.27 -8.27 -34.64
C ALA A 442 8.61 -6.83 -34.20
N LYS A 443 9.76 -6.29 -34.61
CA LYS A 443 10.14 -4.89 -34.33
C LYS A 443 9.14 -3.88 -34.87
N ARG A 444 8.64 -4.09 -36.10
CA ARG A 444 7.66 -3.20 -36.73
C ARG A 444 6.32 -3.22 -35.99
N ASP A 445 5.84 -4.40 -35.59
CA ASP A 445 4.60 -4.53 -34.82
C ASP A 445 4.75 -3.94 -33.41
N MET A 446 5.88 -4.20 -32.74
CA MET A 446 6.20 -3.60 -31.45
C MET A 446 6.24 -2.06 -31.51
N ALA A 447 6.83 -1.47 -32.55
CA ALA A 447 6.86 -0.01 -32.73
C ALA A 447 5.46 0.62 -32.87
N ASN A 448 4.47 -0.13 -33.34
CA ASN A 448 3.08 0.32 -33.46
C ASN A 448 2.22 -0.03 -32.23
N THR A 449 2.78 -0.72 -31.24
CA THR A 449 2.06 -1.18 -30.05
C THR A 449 2.01 -0.08 -29.00
N VAL A 450 0.78 0.31 -28.60
CA VAL A 450 0.57 1.29 -27.52
C VAL A 450 0.93 0.70 -26.16
N MET A 451 0.50 -0.53 -25.88
CA MET A 451 0.80 -1.26 -24.65
C MET A 451 0.58 -2.75 -24.87
N GLY A 452 1.56 -3.58 -24.51
CA GLY A 452 1.46 -5.03 -24.67
C GLY A 452 2.60 -5.79 -24.03
N ILE A 453 2.47 -7.12 -24.01
CA ILE A 453 3.50 -8.05 -23.56
C ILE A 453 3.88 -8.91 -24.76
N TYR A 454 5.17 -8.97 -25.08
CA TYR A 454 5.65 -9.84 -26.14
C TYR A 454 6.29 -11.09 -25.56
N THR A 455 6.25 -12.17 -26.34
CA THR A 455 6.99 -13.40 -26.12
C THR A 455 7.77 -13.72 -27.40
N LEU A 456 9.09 -13.83 -27.31
CA LEU A 456 9.93 -14.33 -28.40
C LEU A 456 10.09 -15.84 -28.19
N GLN A 457 9.69 -16.65 -29.17
CA GLN A 457 9.84 -18.11 -29.11
C GLN A 457 11.12 -18.56 -29.82
N ARG A 458 11.82 -19.54 -29.22
CA ARG A 458 12.86 -20.33 -29.90
C ARG A 458 12.22 -21.49 -30.67
N ASP A 459 12.80 -21.82 -31.82
CA ASP A 459 12.28 -22.85 -32.72
C ASP A 459 12.36 -24.29 -32.15
N VAL A 460 13.08 -24.53 -31.04
CA VAL A 460 13.53 -25.89 -30.68
C VAL A 460 12.93 -26.44 -29.37
N ASP A 461 12.62 -25.61 -28.37
CA ASP A 461 12.34 -26.11 -27.01
C ASP A 461 11.03 -25.64 -26.37
N GLY A 462 10.20 -24.85 -27.08
CA GLY A 462 8.92 -24.35 -26.57
C GLY A 462 9.00 -23.41 -25.35
N GLN A 463 10.19 -23.18 -24.79
CA GLN A 463 10.45 -22.14 -23.80
C GLN A 463 10.67 -20.80 -24.50
N PRO A 464 10.13 -19.70 -23.94
CA PRO A 464 10.33 -18.38 -24.50
C PRO A 464 11.81 -17.99 -24.41
N GLU A 465 12.37 -17.47 -25.50
CA GLU A 465 13.68 -16.83 -25.50
C GLU A 465 13.68 -15.59 -24.62
N ASP A 466 12.61 -14.80 -24.75
CA ASP A 466 12.42 -13.56 -24.01
C ASP A 466 10.93 -13.29 -23.81
N VAL A 467 10.61 -12.65 -22.69
CA VAL A 467 9.32 -12.04 -22.43
C VAL A 467 9.57 -10.62 -21.97
N GLY A 468 8.92 -9.66 -22.61
CA GLY A 468 9.08 -8.25 -22.27
C GLY A 468 7.80 -7.44 -22.43
N ILE A 469 7.92 -6.15 -22.14
CA ILE A 469 6.83 -5.19 -22.09
C ILE A 469 7.12 -4.08 -23.09
N VAL A 470 6.11 -3.74 -23.89
CA VAL A 470 6.15 -2.59 -24.81
C VAL A 470 5.13 -1.56 -24.36
N ILE A 471 5.55 -0.29 -24.32
CA ILE A 471 4.68 0.86 -24.06
C ILE A 471 5.08 1.99 -25.02
N GLU A 472 4.10 2.58 -25.72
CA GLU A 472 4.31 3.63 -26.73
C GLU A 472 5.40 3.27 -27.75
N GLY A 473 5.40 2.03 -28.26
CA GLY A 473 6.38 1.54 -29.22
C GLY A 473 7.78 1.26 -28.65
N ASN A 474 8.00 1.47 -27.34
CA ASN A 474 9.30 1.27 -26.70
C ASN A 474 9.29 -0.02 -25.88
N ILE A 475 10.32 -0.86 -26.05
CA ILE A 475 10.59 -1.97 -25.11
C ILE A 475 11.03 -1.34 -23.79
N VAL A 476 10.16 -1.40 -22.78
CA VAL A 476 10.41 -0.79 -21.47
C VAL A 476 11.07 -1.76 -20.51
N MET A 477 10.77 -3.05 -20.62
CA MET A 477 11.40 -4.14 -19.86
C MET A 477 11.52 -5.39 -20.74
N ASP A 478 12.57 -6.16 -20.53
CA ASP A 478 12.88 -7.43 -21.20
C ASP A 478 13.40 -8.44 -20.16
N ASN A 479 13.67 -9.67 -20.59
CA ASN A 479 14.22 -10.76 -19.78
C ASN A 479 13.36 -11.13 -18.55
N LEU A 480 12.03 -11.05 -18.67
CA LEU A 480 11.10 -11.27 -17.53
C LEU A 480 10.78 -12.75 -17.28
N GLY A 481 11.22 -13.64 -18.17
CA GLY A 481 11.11 -15.10 -18.07
C GLY A 481 9.71 -15.70 -18.22
N SER A 482 8.63 -14.95 -17.93
CA SER A 482 7.26 -15.46 -18.12
C SER A 482 6.23 -14.35 -18.33
N VAL A 483 5.16 -14.67 -19.08
CA VAL A 483 4.04 -13.76 -19.36
C VAL A 483 3.39 -13.24 -18.08
N ILE A 484 3.29 -14.06 -17.03
CA ILE A 484 2.69 -13.63 -15.77
C ILE A 484 3.56 -12.59 -15.06
N VAL A 485 4.89 -12.74 -15.06
CA VAL A 485 5.80 -11.73 -14.50
C VAL A 485 5.71 -10.45 -15.32
N GLY A 486 5.68 -10.55 -16.66
CA GLY A 486 5.41 -9.43 -17.56
C GLY A 486 4.13 -8.68 -17.22
N PHE A 487 3.03 -9.39 -16.97
CA PHE A 487 1.75 -8.78 -16.61
C PHE A 487 1.78 -8.07 -15.26
N VAL A 488 2.41 -8.68 -14.26
CA VAL A 488 2.55 -8.08 -12.93
C VAL A 488 3.44 -6.84 -12.98
N MET A 489 4.55 -6.88 -13.71
CA MET A 489 5.43 -5.73 -13.89
C MET A 489 4.73 -4.61 -14.66
N LEU A 490 3.96 -4.94 -15.71
CA LEU A 490 3.17 -3.96 -16.44
C LEU A 490 2.08 -3.33 -15.56
N LEU A 491 1.41 -4.12 -14.70
CA LEU A 491 0.50 -3.56 -13.70
C LEU A 491 1.23 -2.55 -12.80
N GLY A 492 2.46 -2.88 -12.35
CA GLY A 492 3.31 -1.96 -11.59
C GLY A 492 3.62 -0.67 -12.35
N LEU A 493 4.09 -0.79 -13.59
CA LEU A 493 4.40 0.33 -14.48
C LEU A 493 3.19 1.23 -14.76
N ILE A 494 1.99 0.66 -14.90
CA ILE A 494 0.77 1.44 -15.10
C ILE A 494 0.50 2.40 -13.92
N TYR A 495 0.82 1.99 -12.69
CA TYR A 495 0.73 2.88 -11.54
C TYR A 495 1.92 3.84 -11.48
N ALA A 496 3.14 3.31 -11.65
CA ALA A 496 4.37 4.09 -11.59
C ALA A 496 4.34 5.28 -12.58
N LEU A 497 3.91 5.03 -13.81
CA LEU A 497 3.87 5.98 -14.93
C LEU A 497 2.51 6.71 -15.09
N ASP A 498 1.60 6.54 -14.13
CA ASP A 498 0.25 7.15 -14.15
C ASP A 498 -0.57 6.83 -15.42
N LEU A 499 -0.44 5.62 -15.98
CA LEU A 499 -1.12 5.23 -17.21
C LEU A 499 -2.57 4.79 -16.99
N SER A 500 -3.37 4.90 -18.05
CA SER A 500 -4.70 4.27 -18.11
C SER A 500 -4.56 2.77 -18.38
N PHE A 501 -5.55 1.98 -17.98
CA PHE A 501 -5.60 0.59 -18.42
C PHE A 501 -5.84 0.54 -19.94
N PRO A 502 -5.23 -0.43 -20.63
CA PRO A 502 -5.39 -0.58 -22.08
C PRO A 502 -6.82 -1.04 -22.39
N ASP A 503 -7.45 -0.43 -23.39
CA ASP A 503 -8.88 -0.63 -23.68
C ASP A 503 -9.23 -2.08 -24.06
N ASN A 504 -8.29 -2.79 -24.68
CA ASN A 504 -8.46 -4.19 -25.08
C ASN A 504 -8.46 -5.20 -23.92
N LEU A 505 -7.88 -4.86 -22.76
CA LEU A 505 -7.88 -5.70 -21.54
C LEU A 505 -8.40 -4.96 -20.29
N LYS A 506 -9.22 -3.93 -20.47
CA LYS A 506 -9.67 -3.05 -19.38
C LYS A 506 -10.32 -3.81 -18.22
N HIS A 507 -11.21 -4.76 -18.51
CA HIS A 507 -11.92 -5.52 -17.49
C HIS A 507 -11.00 -6.52 -16.79
N THR A 508 -10.05 -7.10 -17.50
CA THR A 508 -9.02 -7.98 -16.91
C THR A 508 -8.17 -7.21 -15.91
N PHE A 509 -7.66 -6.04 -16.30
CA PHE A 509 -6.91 -5.16 -15.39
C PHE A 509 -7.76 -4.67 -14.21
N GLU A 510 -9.02 -4.31 -14.44
CA GLU A 510 -9.94 -3.95 -13.35
C GLU A 510 -10.23 -5.12 -12.40
N PHE A 511 -10.42 -6.33 -12.90
CA PHE A 511 -10.58 -7.54 -12.09
C PHE A 511 -9.33 -7.79 -11.24
N MET A 512 -8.15 -7.71 -11.85
CA MET A 512 -6.87 -7.88 -11.16
C MET A 512 -6.64 -6.83 -10.08
N GLN A 513 -6.95 -5.56 -10.37
CA GLN A 513 -6.84 -4.47 -9.39
C GLN A 513 -7.82 -4.66 -8.22
N LYS A 514 -9.10 -4.90 -8.51
CA LYS A 514 -10.17 -4.77 -7.51
C LYS A 514 -10.48 -6.06 -6.77
N VAL A 515 -10.31 -7.22 -7.41
CA VAL A 515 -10.60 -8.53 -6.83
C VAL A 515 -9.31 -9.19 -6.35
N VAL A 516 -8.32 -9.35 -7.24
CA VAL A 516 -7.06 -10.05 -6.88
C VAL A 516 -6.22 -9.20 -5.93
N MET A 517 -5.97 -7.93 -6.26
CA MET A 517 -5.12 -7.05 -5.44
C MET A 517 -5.87 -6.31 -4.33
N ASN A 518 -7.21 -6.34 -4.34
CA ASN A 518 -8.08 -5.63 -3.40
C ASN A 518 -7.72 -4.13 -3.21
N LEU A 519 -7.55 -3.40 -4.32
CA LEU A 519 -7.08 -2.00 -4.32
C LEU A 519 -8.21 -0.96 -4.53
N ASP A 520 -9.39 -1.34 -5.04
CA ASP A 520 -10.51 -0.40 -5.27
C ASP A 520 -11.89 -1.11 -5.30
N GLY A 521 -12.17 -1.96 -4.30
CA GLY A 521 -13.25 -2.95 -4.31
C GLY A 521 -14.70 -2.47 -4.24
N HIS A 522 -14.99 -1.15 -4.27
CA HIS A 522 -16.35 -0.65 -3.99
C HIS A 522 -17.27 -0.51 -5.21
N LYS A 523 -16.72 -0.48 -6.43
CA LYS A 523 -17.55 -0.41 -7.65
C LYS A 523 -16.98 -1.30 -8.74
N LEU A 524 -17.61 -2.46 -8.91
CA LEU A 524 -17.28 -3.39 -9.99
C LEU A 524 -18.27 -3.22 -11.14
N ASN A 525 -17.78 -3.43 -12.35
CA ASN A 525 -18.64 -3.66 -13.50
C ASN A 525 -19.44 -4.97 -13.27
N GLY A 526 -20.70 -5.04 -13.70
CA GLY A 526 -21.54 -6.24 -13.54
C GLY A 526 -20.90 -7.55 -14.02
N LYS A 527 -20.04 -7.53 -15.05
CA LYS A 527 -19.27 -8.72 -15.45
C LYS A 527 -18.27 -9.18 -14.39
N ILE A 528 -17.54 -8.23 -13.82
CA ILE A 528 -16.53 -8.45 -12.78
C ILE A 528 -17.22 -8.88 -11.48
N GLU A 529 -18.35 -8.23 -11.14
CA GLU A 529 -19.19 -8.61 -10.00
C GLU A 529 -19.69 -10.06 -10.14
N SER A 530 -20.20 -10.44 -11.32
CA SER A 530 -20.66 -11.81 -11.56
C SER A 530 -19.55 -12.86 -11.43
N LEU A 531 -18.33 -12.55 -11.89
CA LEU A 531 -17.19 -13.44 -11.68
C LEU A 531 -16.77 -13.48 -10.21
N LYS A 532 -16.74 -12.32 -9.53
CA LYS A 532 -16.42 -12.22 -8.11
C LYS A 532 -17.38 -13.07 -7.28
N ILE A 533 -18.69 -12.93 -7.45
CA ILE A 533 -19.70 -13.72 -6.72
C ILE A 533 -19.36 -15.22 -6.81
N LYS A 534 -19.13 -15.74 -8.02
CA LYS A 534 -18.76 -17.15 -8.23
C LYS A 534 -17.43 -17.59 -7.61
N LEU A 535 -16.51 -16.65 -7.35
CA LEU A 535 -15.24 -16.94 -6.69
C LEU A 535 -15.40 -17.02 -5.17
N PHE A 536 -16.39 -16.35 -4.61
CA PHE A 536 -16.62 -16.33 -3.16
C PHE A 536 -17.78 -17.24 -2.73
N ASP A 537 -18.63 -17.65 -3.66
CA ASP A 537 -19.47 -18.86 -3.57
C ASP A 537 -18.57 -20.12 -3.48
#